data_AF-A0AAD3HQ20-F1
#
_entry.id   AF-A0AAD3HQ20-F1
#
_cell.length_a   1.000
_cell.length_b   1.000
_cell.length_c   1.000
_cell.angle_alpha   90.00
_cell.angle_beta   90.00
_cell.angle_gamma   90.00
#
_symmetry.space_group_name_H-M   'P 1'
#
loop_
_entity.id
_entity.type
_entity.pdbx_description
1 polymer ?
#
loop_
_entity_poly.entity_id
_entity_poly.type
_entity_poly.pdbx_seq_one_letter_code
_entity_poly.pdbx_strand_id
1 'polypeptide(L)'
;MAEPGEEPASGPAPDPILFELYGSERPPVELLPGVALSPIVNSCWLPGDAKAMLSESWIPAPPEDAGESTGPPPPSFDAAAPEYNELVRRLARCTPFLKWNQLTIQAKELELELAGLKGAEAEAKAAELEVLRVAIADTEAAVAELKASFSDDPLSLVPWVQALTDLADAGMTTFEVSGAGWPYCPLRQLFGELPSAAPPAGFFDGAERVLGTFKRRYERERGPDRVQLLLKLAPNVFTDAWATGGPTGAAAAVEAYVERARSNVYGAEGLTTPEGLPLPLDLVQLVWWDFQASDPLPVLKALQRLATDQLEVNEETGEVVVTEPRRIRGIGLVDFPAEQLKAVIQAGVPITCVQVEHSVCVRSSAAVLTLCARYGIKVLARGGTLGGLLSDKYLGAPPPDPVKGDPDLDSVPACLDMVNNIGGWSKLQDALTVVKGIADKHSVRPETVALRWQIDVGCFPLVTTRWGQRVWRQFGYEGWASAQRNGGKPGVDAALFQVESFLDVDDVRQLEGLATVQA
;
A
#
# COMPACT_ATOMS: atom_id res chain seq x y z
N MET A 1 49.96 11.20 1.42
CA MET A 1 50.03 9.75 1.70
C MET A 1 48.81 9.42 2.52
N ALA A 2 47.78 8.87 1.87
CA ALA A 2 46.59 8.37 2.56
C ALA A 2 46.92 6.95 3.07
N GLU A 3 46.50 6.62 4.27
CA GLU A 3 46.70 5.29 4.85
C GLU A 3 45.98 4.23 4.00
N PRO A 4 46.65 3.11 3.67
CA PRO A 4 46.00 1.98 3.02
C PRO A 4 45.41 1.06 4.09
N GLY A 5 44.08 0.99 4.22
CA GLY A 5 43.50 0.02 5.16
C GLY A 5 42.03 0.13 5.54
N GLU A 6 41.27 1.15 5.13
CA GLU A 6 39.82 1.08 5.28
C GLU A 6 39.22 0.28 4.13
N GLU A 7 38.86 -0.98 4.38
CA GLU A 7 37.86 -1.66 3.57
C GLU A 7 36.65 -0.73 3.45
N PRO A 8 36.12 -0.49 2.24
CA PRO A 8 34.93 0.34 2.11
C PRO A 8 33.83 -0.28 2.98
N ALA A 9 33.30 0.50 3.92
CA ALA A 9 32.21 0.07 4.78
C ALA A 9 31.13 -0.59 3.90
N SER A 10 30.87 -1.88 4.12
CA SER A 10 29.87 -2.61 3.34
C SER A 10 28.56 -1.85 3.46
N GLY A 11 28.02 -1.38 2.33
CA GLY A 11 26.73 -0.68 2.30
C GLY A 11 25.62 -1.52 2.95
N PRO A 12 24.47 -0.90 3.28
CA PRO A 12 23.34 -1.64 3.81
C PRO A 12 22.93 -2.75 2.84
N ALA A 13 22.60 -3.93 3.39
CA ALA A 13 22.14 -5.07 2.59
C ALA A 13 20.87 -4.71 1.79
N PRO A 14 20.71 -5.25 0.57
CA PRO A 14 19.53 -4.98 -0.25
C PRO A 14 18.28 -5.58 0.38
N ASP A 15 17.11 -5.02 0.02
CA ASP A 15 15.83 -5.60 0.37
C ASP A 15 15.72 -7.00 -0.27
N PRO A 16 15.46 -8.06 0.51
CA PRO A 16 15.52 -9.43 0.01
C PRO A 16 14.44 -9.71 -1.05
N ILE A 17 13.26 -9.09 -0.97
CA ILE A 17 12.18 -9.29 -1.92
C ILE A 17 12.52 -8.61 -3.25
N LEU A 18 12.97 -7.36 -3.18
CA LEU A 18 13.34 -6.62 -4.40
C LEU A 18 14.58 -7.21 -5.09
N PHE A 19 15.52 -7.73 -4.30
CA PHE A 19 16.69 -8.44 -4.83
C PHE A 19 16.28 -9.73 -5.55
N GLU A 20 15.44 -10.56 -4.93
CA GLU A 20 14.98 -11.82 -5.52
C GLU A 20 14.16 -11.60 -6.80
N LEU A 21 13.23 -10.64 -6.80
CA LEU A 21 12.33 -10.43 -7.93
C LEU A 21 12.96 -9.65 -9.08
N TYR A 22 13.81 -8.67 -8.77
CA TYR A 22 14.25 -7.66 -9.74
C TYR A 22 15.76 -7.49 -9.80
N GLY A 23 16.54 -8.21 -8.98
CA GLY A 23 17.97 -7.99 -8.85
C GLY A 23 18.32 -6.59 -8.32
N SER A 24 17.40 -5.94 -7.61
CA SER A 24 17.61 -4.59 -7.10
C SER A 24 18.53 -4.58 -5.88
N GLU A 25 19.51 -3.68 -5.88
CA GLU A 25 20.41 -3.44 -4.74
C GLU A 25 19.85 -2.42 -3.74
N ARG A 26 18.58 -2.01 -3.88
CA ARG A 26 17.96 -1.01 -3.01
C ARG A 26 17.85 -1.55 -1.58
N PRO A 27 18.39 -0.84 -0.56
CA PRO A 27 18.19 -1.23 0.82
C PRO A 27 16.75 -0.95 1.28
N PRO A 28 16.25 -1.65 2.31
CA PRO A 28 14.96 -1.34 2.93
C PRO A 28 14.92 0.11 3.42
N VAL A 29 13.79 0.78 3.22
CA VAL A 29 13.55 2.14 3.72
C VAL A 29 12.45 2.10 4.75
N GLU A 30 12.67 2.76 5.89
CA GLU A 30 11.62 2.94 6.90
C GLU A 30 10.91 4.29 6.71
N LEU A 31 9.58 4.29 6.86
CA LEU A 31 8.74 5.49 7.00
C LEU A 31 8.95 6.13 8.37
N LEU A 32 8.90 5.30 9.40
CA LEU A 32 9.09 5.56 10.83
C LEU A 32 9.89 4.38 11.39
N PRO A 33 10.59 4.55 12.53
CA PRO A 33 11.25 3.41 13.19
C PRO A 33 10.28 2.23 13.39
N GLY A 34 10.61 1.08 12.78
CA GLY A 34 9.76 -0.12 12.82
C GLY A 34 8.57 -0.15 11.86
N VAL A 35 8.47 0.80 10.92
CA VAL A 35 7.45 0.83 9.86
C VAL A 35 8.14 0.95 8.51
N ALA A 36 8.15 -0.13 7.73
CA ALA A 36 8.72 -0.12 6.39
C ALA A 36 7.93 0.77 5.40
N LEU A 37 8.63 1.30 4.41
CA LEU A 37 8.06 2.02 3.27
C LEU A 37 8.52 1.35 1.98
N SER A 38 7.56 0.79 1.24
CA SER A 38 7.83 0.26 -0.09
C SER A 38 8.19 1.37 -1.09
N PRO A 39 9.01 1.09 -2.13
CA PRO A 39 9.44 2.11 -3.09
C PRO A 39 8.29 2.76 -3.87
N ILE A 40 7.15 2.05 -3.99
CA ILE A 40 5.94 2.50 -4.66
C ILE A 40 4.76 2.20 -3.72
N VAL A 41 3.91 3.19 -3.49
CA VAL A 41 2.74 3.08 -2.61
C VAL A 41 1.49 2.84 -3.45
N ASN A 42 0.65 1.90 -3.02
CA ASN A 42 -0.61 1.58 -3.70
C ASN A 42 -1.75 2.47 -3.14
N SER A 43 -2.28 3.38 -3.95
CA SER A 43 -3.50 4.13 -3.62
C SER A 43 -4.74 3.29 -3.97
N CYS A 44 -5.44 2.81 -2.96
CA CYS A 44 -6.49 1.81 -3.13
C CYS A 44 -7.86 2.44 -3.38
N TRP A 45 -8.16 2.67 -4.66
CA TRP A 45 -9.50 3.09 -5.10
C TRP A 45 -10.38 1.85 -5.28
N LEU A 46 -11.37 1.67 -4.42
CA LEU A 46 -12.24 0.49 -4.50
C LEU A 46 -13.02 0.44 -5.83
N PRO A 47 -13.16 -0.74 -6.47
CA PRO A 47 -13.91 -0.89 -7.72
C PRO A 47 -15.43 -0.85 -7.52
N GLY A 48 -15.89 -0.96 -6.28
CA GLY A 48 -17.29 -0.96 -5.90
C GLY A 48 -17.47 -0.59 -4.42
N ASP A 49 -18.72 -0.63 -3.96
CA ASP A 49 -19.05 -0.37 -2.57
C ASP A 49 -18.43 -1.44 -1.64
N ALA A 50 -17.86 -1.00 -0.52
CA ALA A 50 -17.17 -1.88 0.42
C ALA A 50 -18.10 -2.96 1.00
N LYS A 51 -19.39 -2.69 1.20
CA LYS A 51 -20.34 -3.70 1.69
C LYS A 51 -20.52 -4.81 0.67
N ALA A 52 -20.59 -4.48 -0.61
CA ALA A 52 -20.69 -5.47 -1.68
C ALA A 52 -19.41 -6.32 -1.74
N MET A 53 -18.24 -5.68 -1.75
CA MET A 53 -16.95 -6.38 -1.78
C MET A 53 -16.74 -7.32 -0.58
N LEU A 54 -17.12 -6.88 0.63
CA LEU A 54 -17.02 -7.66 1.87
C LEU A 54 -18.10 -8.75 1.98
N SER A 55 -19.02 -8.84 1.02
CA SER A 55 -20.03 -9.90 0.93
C SER A 55 -19.76 -10.92 -0.18
N GLU A 56 -18.68 -10.73 -0.95
CA GLU A 56 -18.26 -11.71 -1.96
C GLU A 56 -17.88 -13.05 -1.32
N SER A 57 -17.94 -14.13 -2.11
CA SER A 57 -17.51 -15.46 -1.67
C SER A 57 -16.80 -16.16 -2.83
N TRP A 58 -15.64 -16.76 -2.55
CA TRP A 58 -14.97 -17.67 -3.49
C TRP A 58 -15.53 -19.09 -3.42
N ILE A 59 -16.17 -19.45 -2.30
CA ILE A 59 -16.75 -20.77 -2.06
C ILE A 59 -18.03 -20.86 -2.92
N PRO A 60 -18.14 -21.83 -3.82
CA PRO A 60 -19.33 -22.02 -4.63
C PRO A 60 -20.57 -22.20 -3.76
N ALA A 61 -21.65 -21.49 -4.07
CA ALA A 61 -22.92 -21.72 -3.40
C ALA A 61 -23.36 -23.17 -3.64
N PRO A 62 -23.88 -23.90 -2.63
CA PRO A 62 -24.54 -25.17 -2.88
C PRO A 62 -25.67 -24.92 -3.89
N PRO A 63 -25.92 -25.85 -4.83
CA PRO A 63 -27.02 -25.68 -5.77
C PRO A 63 -28.32 -25.51 -4.99
N GLU A 64 -28.99 -24.36 -5.14
CA GLU A 64 -30.35 -24.16 -4.63
C GLU A 64 -31.21 -25.31 -5.14
N ASP A 65 -32.08 -25.88 -4.28
CA ASP A 65 -32.99 -27.01 -4.56
C ASP A 65 -33.40 -27.04 -6.04
N ALA A 66 -32.57 -27.71 -6.84
CA ALA A 66 -32.74 -27.78 -8.27
C ALA A 66 -33.84 -28.80 -8.47
N GLY A 67 -35.08 -28.33 -8.48
CA GLY A 67 -36.22 -29.10 -8.92
C GLY A 67 -35.82 -29.89 -10.17
N GLU A 68 -35.76 -31.22 -10.01
CA GLU A 68 -35.36 -32.20 -11.01
C GLU A 68 -34.36 -31.67 -12.06
N SER A 69 -33.11 -31.45 -11.65
CA SER A 69 -32.01 -31.31 -12.60
C SER A 69 -31.94 -32.55 -13.50
N THR A 70 -32.33 -32.40 -14.77
CA THR A 70 -32.36 -33.46 -15.80
C THR A 70 -31.00 -33.67 -16.49
N GLY A 71 -29.94 -33.06 -15.97
CA GLY A 71 -28.59 -33.17 -16.51
C GLY A 71 -27.79 -34.35 -15.95
N PRO A 72 -26.73 -34.81 -16.65
CA PRO A 72 -25.78 -35.73 -16.07
C PRO A 72 -25.16 -35.11 -14.79
N PRO A 73 -24.83 -35.92 -13.77
CA PRO A 73 -24.15 -35.41 -12.59
C PRO A 73 -22.85 -34.71 -12.97
N PRO A 74 -22.44 -33.67 -12.24
CA PRO A 74 -21.16 -33.01 -12.49
C PRO A 74 -20.01 -34.03 -12.43
N PRO A 75 -18.94 -33.84 -13.22
CA PRO A 75 -17.79 -34.74 -13.20
C PRO A 75 -17.17 -34.80 -11.80
N SER A 76 -16.59 -35.95 -11.44
CA SER A 76 -15.97 -36.15 -10.12
C SER A 76 -14.68 -35.33 -9.91
N PHE A 77 -14.17 -34.70 -10.97
CA PHE A 77 -12.99 -33.85 -10.96
C PHE A 77 -13.22 -32.64 -11.87
N ASP A 78 -13.04 -31.44 -11.31
CA ASP A 78 -13.05 -30.19 -12.05
C ASP A 78 -11.65 -29.56 -12.02
N ALA A 79 -10.96 -29.58 -13.16
CA ALA A 79 -9.64 -29.00 -13.31
C ALA A 79 -9.62 -27.46 -13.22
N ALA A 80 -10.77 -26.82 -13.40
CA ALA A 80 -10.92 -25.36 -13.34
C ALA A 80 -11.26 -24.85 -11.94
N ALA A 81 -11.45 -25.74 -10.96
CA ALA A 81 -11.85 -25.34 -9.61
C ALA A 81 -10.76 -24.49 -8.91
N PRO A 82 -11.13 -23.46 -8.12
CA PRO A 82 -10.16 -22.59 -7.44
C PRO A 82 -9.22 -23.33 -6.48
N GLU A 83 -9.66 -24.47 -5.93
CA GLU A 83 -8.89 -25.33 -5.04
C GLU A 83 -7.63 -25.88 -5.69
N TYR A 84 -7.65 -26.07 -7.02
CA TYR A 84 -6.51 -26.59 -7.80
C TYR A 84 -5.70 -25.48 -8.49
N ASN A 85 -6.19 -24.23 -8.43
CA ASN A 85 -5.61 -23.10 -9.12
C ASN A 85 -5.14 -22.03 -8.12
N GLU A 86 -6.03 -21.18 -7.64
CA GLU A 86 -5.73 -20.06 -6.74
C GLU A 86 -5.23 -20.54 -5.37
N LEU A 87 -5.89 -21.53 -4.77
CA LEU A 87 -5.53 -22.04 -3.44
C LEU A 87 -4.10 -22.59 -3.41
N VAL A 88 -3.71 -23.37 -4.44
CA VAL A 88 -2.36 -23.94 -4.53
C VAL A 88 -1.31 -22.84 -4.61
N ARG A 89 -1.54 -21.82 -5.45
CA ARG A 89 -0.60 -20.69 -5.61
C ARG A 89 -0.47 -19.87 -4.34
N ARG A 90 -1.57 -19.64 -3.63
CA ARG A 90 -1.59 -18.89 -2.36
C ARG A 90 -0.91 -19.66 -1.25
N LEU A 91 -1.30 -20.92 -1.04
CA LEU A 91 -0.77 -21.77 0.04
C LEU A 91 0.74 -22.01 -0.11
N ALA A 92 1.23 -22.21 -1.33
CA ALA A 92 2.65 -22.45 -1.59
C ALA A 92 3.57 -21.28 -1.19
N ARG A 93 3.01 -20.07 -1.02
CA ARG A 93 3.73 -18.86 -0.61
C ARG A 93 3.52 -18.50 0.86
N CYS A 94 2.70 -19.25 1.59
CA CYS A 94 2.47 -19.00 3.00
C CYS A 94 3.69 -19.36 3.85
N THR A 95 3.92 -18.60 4.92
CA THR A 95 5.10 -18.77 5.80
C THR A 95 5.21 -20.18 6.39
N PRO A 96 4.13 -20.81 6.89
CA PRO A 96 4.22 -22.20 7.38
C PRO A 96 4.65 -23.19 6.30
N PHE A 97 4.19 -23.02 5.05
CA PHE A 97 4.52 -23.93 3.94
C PHE A 97 5.99 -23.78 3.53
N LEU A 98 6.48 -22.55 3.41
CA LEU A 98 7.89 -22.28 3.11
C LEU A 98 8.81 -22.84 4.20
N LYS A 99 8.43 -22.67 5.48
CA LYS A 99 9.17 -23.23 6.63
C LYS A 99 9.18 -24.75 6.61
N TRP A 100 8.03 -25.39 6.37
CA TRP A 100 7.91 -26.84 6.23
C TRP A 100 8.82 -27.38 5.11
N ASN A 101 8.85 -26.71 3.95
CA ASN A 101 9.72 -27.07 2.83
C ASN A 101 11.20 -26.97 3.21
N GLN A 102 11.63 -25.87 3.84
CA GLN A 102 13.01 -25.67 4.30
C GLN A 102 13.44 -26.75 5.30
N LEU A 103 12.61 -27.04 6.30
CA LEU A 103 12.90 -28.06 7.31
C LEU A 103 13.03 -29.46 6.67
N THR A 104 12.20 -29.76 5.67
CA THR A 104 12.26 -31.04 4.94
C THR A 104 13.56 -31.17 4.15
N ILE A 105 14.03 -30.08 3.52
CA ILE A 105 15.34 -30.04 2.83
C ILE A 105 16.47 -30.28 3.84
N GLN A 106 16.48 -29.56 4.97
CA GLN A 106 17.49 -29.70 6.02
C GLN A 106 17.52 -31.12 6.60
N ALA A 107 16.35 -31.71 6.87
CA ALA A 107 16.27 -33.09 7.34
C ALA A 107 16.85 -34.06 6.32
N LYS A 108 16.62 -33.82 5.02
CA LYS A 108 17.17 -34.67 3.96
C LYS A 108 18.69 -34.58 3.86
N GLU A 109 19.25 -33.37 3.96
CA GLU A 109 20.69 -33.14 3.98
C GLU A 109 21.33 -33.85 5.19
N LEU A 110 20.71 -33.71 6.37
CA LEU A 110 21.18 -34.35 7.59
C LEU A 110 21.11 -35.88 7.55
N GLU A 111 20.08 -36.46 6.94
CA GLU A 111 19.99 -37.90 6.68
C GLU A 111 21.14 -38.41 5.80
N LEU A 112 21.55 -37.63 4.80
CA LEU A 112 22.66 -37.97 3.91
C LEU A 112 24.01 -37.87 4.63
N GLU A 113 24.21 -36.84 5.47
CA GLU A 113 25.39 -36.73 6.33
C GLU A 113 25.49 -37.93 7.28
N LEU A 114 24.38 -38.27 7.96
CA LEU A 114 24.32 -39.35 8.94
C LEU A 114 24.72 -40.71 8.35
N ALA A 115 24.35 -40.99 7.10
CA ALA A 115 24.67 -42.24 6.42
C ALA A 115 26.20 -42.50 6.31
N GLY A 116 27.02 -41.44 6.35
CA GLY A 116 28.48 -41.52 6.29
C GLY A 116 29.19 -41.53 7.65
N LEU A 117 28.48 -41.25 8.75
CA LEU A 117 29.06 -41.04 10.08
C LEU A 117 28.94 -42.27 10.98
N LYS A 118 29.80 -42.35 12.01
CA LYS A 118 29.77 -43.42 13.03
C LYS A 118 30.13 -42.86 14.41
N GLY A 119 29.75 -43.59 15.46
CA GLY A 119 30.07 -43.24 16.85
C GLY A 119 29.32 -42.00 17.34
N ALA A 120 29.93 -41.27 18.28
CA ALA A 120 29.28 -40.15 18.97
C ALA A 120 28.77 -39.03 18.03
N GLU A 121 29.46 -38.80 16.90
CA GLU A 121 29.05 -37.80 15.91
C GLU A 121 27.76 -38.22 15.18
N ALA A 122 27.60 -39.51 14.88
CA ALA A 122 26.36 -40.04 14.31
C ALA A 122 25.20 -39.99 15.32
N GLU A 123 25.47 -40.26 16.60
CA GLU A 123 24.45 -40.15 17.66
C GLU A 123 23.96 -38.70 17.83
N ALA A 124 24.87 -37.72 17.81
CA ALA A 124 24.52 -36.31 17.88
C ALA A 124 23.68 -35.87 16.67
N LYS A 125 24.10 -36.23 15.45
CA LYS A 125 23.37 -35.93 14.22
C LYS A 125 22.00 -36.62 14.13
N ALA A 126 21.87 -37.84 14.67
CA ALA A 126 20.58 -38.51 14.79
C ALA A 126 19.64 -37.78 15.75
N ALA A 127 20.15 -37.25 16.87
CA ALA A 127 19.34 -36.43 17.78
C ALA A 127 18.90 -35.10 17.13
N GLU A 128 19.77 -34.43 16.39
CA GLU A 128 19.43 -33.25 15.57
C GLU A 128 18.31 -33.58 14.56
N LEU A 129 18.37 -34.75 13.91
CA LEU A 129 17.35 -35.19 12.96
C LEU A 129 16.00 -35.43 13.63
N GLU A 130 15.97 -36.00 14.83
CA GLU A 130 14.72 -36.15 15.59
C GLU A 130 14.12 -34.80 15.98
N VAL A 131 14.94 -33.81 16.34
CA VAL A 131 14.47 -32.42 16.57
C VAL A 131 13.85 -31.84 15.29
N LEU A 132 14.49 -32.03 14.13
CA LEU A 132 13.92 -31.59 12.86
C LEU A 132 12.62 -32.31 12.51
N ARG A 133 12.50 -33.61 12.79
CA ARG A 133 11.26 -34.37 12.56
C ARG A 133 10.09 -33.85 13.37
N VAL A 134 10.31 -33.51 14.64
CA VAL A 134 9.30 -32.87 15.49
C VAL A 134 8.91 -31.50 14.91
N ALA A 135 9.88 -30.67 14.51
CA ALA A 135 9.61 -29.37 13.90
C ALA A 135 8.86 -29.49 12.56
N ILE A 136 9.13 -30.52 11.76
CA ILE A 136 8.39 -30.82 10.52
C ILE A 136 6.94 -31.18 10.85
N ALA A 137 6.69 -32.04 11.85
CA ALA A 137 5.33 -32.40 12.25
C ALA A 137 4.52 -31.19 12.74
N ASP A 138 5.14 -30.32 13.56
CA ASP A 138 4.50 -29.09 14.05
C ASP A 138 4.16 -28.13 12.90
N THR A 139 5.09 -27.98 11.94
CA THR A 139 4.86 -27.10 10.78
C THR A 139 3.87 -27.69 9.77
N GLU A 140 3.82 -29.00 9.62
CA GLU A 140 2.79 -29.69 8.83
C GLU A 140 1.39 -29.46 9.41
N ALA A 141 1.25 -29.55 10.74
CA ALA A 141 -0.01 -29.22 11.42
C ALA A 141 -0.43 -27.76 11.18
N ALA A 142 0.52 -26.82 11.25
CA ALA A 142 0.25 -25.40 10.94
C ALA A 142 -0.13 -25.18 9.47
N VAL A 143 0.47 -25.91 8.52
CA VAL A 143 0.08 -25.88 7.10
C VAL A 143 -1.33 -26.41 6.91
N ALA A 144 -1.70 -27.51 7.58
CA ALA A 144 -3.03 -28.08 7.51
C ALA A 144 -4.11 -27.13 8.07
N GLU A 145 -3.84 -26.51 9.23
CA GLU A 145 -4.72 -25.50 9.83
C GLU A 145 -4.88 -24.28 8.91
N LEU A 146 -3.76 -23.74 8.39
CA LEU A 146 -3.82 -22.59 7.48
C LEU A 146 -4.56 -22.94 6.19
N LYS A 147 -4.36 -24.14 5.64
CA LYS A 147 -5.10 -24.63 4.47
C LYS A 147 -6.61 -24.68 4.73
N ALA A 148 -7.04 -25.23 5.87
CA ALA A 148 -8.45 -25.26 6.25
C ALA A 148 -9.05 -23.84 6.34
N SER A 149 -8.28 -22.90 6.87
CA SER A 149 -8.73 -21.51 7.01
C SER A 149 -9.05 -20.76 5.71
N PHE A 150 -8.63 -21.26 4.54
CA PHE A 150 -9.06 -20.69 3.26
C PHE A 150 -10.53 -21.00 2.99
N SER A 151 -10.98 -22.22 3.32
CA SER A 151 -12.38 -22.63 3.15
C SER A 151 -13.28 -22.15 4.29
N ASP A 152 -12.72 -21.82 5.45
CA ASP A 152 -13.49 -21.21 6.55
C ASP A 152 -13.81 -19.72 6.28
N ASP A 153 -12.99 -19.06 5.46
CA ASP A 153 -13.10 -17.63 5.15
C ASP A 153 -13.49 -17.42 3.67
N PRO A 154 -14.76 -17.06 3.39
CA PRO A 154 -15.26 -16.88 2.03
C PRO A 154 -14.59 -15.72 1.28
N LEU A 155 -13.89 -14.80 1.97
CA LEU A 155 -13.17 -13.71 1.33
C LEU A 155 -11.73 -14.07 0.95
N SER A 156 -11.17 -15.18 1.44
CA SER A 156 -9.73 -15.44 1.35
C SER A 156 -9.16 -15.52 -0.08
N LEU A 157 -9.95 -16.03 -1.04
CA LEU A 157 -9.58 -16.19 -2.46
C LEU A 157 -10.43 -15.35 -3.42
N VAL A 158 -11.18 -14.37 -2.93
CA VAL A 158 -11.93 -13.48 -3.84
C VAL A 158 -10.97 -12.62 -4.69
N PRO A 159 -11.37 -12.20 -5.90
CA PRO A 159 -10.45 -11.55 -6.83
C PRO A 159 -9.77 -10.29 -6.30
N TRP A 160 -10.44 -9.49 -5.47
CA TRP A 160 -9.86 -8.27 -4.92
C TRP A 160 -8.82 -8.54 -3.83
N VAL A 161 -8.98 -9.62 -3.02
CA VAL A 161 -7.94 -10.05 -2.07
C VAL A 161 -6.72 -10.53 -2.86
N GLN A 162 -6.93 -11.31 -3.91
CA GLN A 162 -5.83 -11.78 -4.76
C GLN A 162 -5.05 -10.61 -5.40
N ALA A 163 -5.74 -9.60 -5.93
CA ALA A 163 -5.09 -8.44 -6.52
C ALA A 163 -4.20 -7.67 -5.52
N LEU A 164 -4.67 -7.49 -4.27
CA LEU A 164 -3.88 -6.84 -3.23
C LEU A 164 -2.71 -7.72 -2.75
N THR A 165 -2.92 -9.04 -2.62
CA THR A 165 -1.86 -9.99 -2.30
C THR A 165 -0.77 -9.99 -3.36
N ASP A 166 -1.13 -9.98 -4.65
CA ASP A 166 -0.17 -9.96 -5.75
C ASP A 166 0.68 -8.67 -5.77
N LEU A 167 0.09 -7.53 -5.42
CA LEU A 167 0.83 -6.26 -5.27
C LEU A 167 1.79 -6.29 -4.08
N ALA A 168 1.34 -6.79 -2.92
CA ALA A 168 2.19 -6.92 -1.73
C ALA A 168 3.35 -7.90 -1.98
N ASP A 169 3.09 -9.05 -2.62
CA ASP A 169 4.09 -10.05 -3.00
C ASP A 169 5.14 -9.50 -3.98
N ALA A 170 4.80 -8.46 -4.73
CA ALA A 170 5.72 -7.79 -5.66
C ALA A 170 6.63 -6.73 -4.99
N GLY A 171 6.59 -6.60 -3.67
CA GLY A 171 7.39 -5.65 -2.91
C GLY A 171 6.73 -4.29 -2.70
N MET A 172 5.45 -4.13 -3.05
CA MET A 172 4.67 -2.90 -2.83
C MET A 172 3.76 -3.08 -1.61
N THR A 173 4.35 -3.17 -0.42
CA THR A 173 3.65 -3.52 0.83
C THR A 173 2.96 -2.36 1.53
N THR A 174 3.12 -1.13 1.02
CA THR A 174 2.47 0.06 1.59
C THR A 174 1.21 0.39 0.80
N PHE A 175 0.07 0.44 1.49
CA PHE A 175 -1.24 0.75 0.91
C PHE A 175 -1.81 1.99 1.56
N GLU A 176 -2.38 2.86 0.73
CA GLU A 176 -2.99 4.11 1.15
C GLU A 176 -4.50 4.06 0.95
N VAL A 177 -5.22 4.52 1.99
CA VAL A 177 -6.68 4.67 1.97
C VAL A 177 -7.04 5.87 1.09
N SER A 178 -7.68 5.59 -0.03
CA SER A 178 -8.13 6.59 -1.00
C SER A 178 -9.38 6.15 -1.75
N GLY A 179 -9.84 7.02 -2.62
CA GLY A 179 -10.94 6.77 -3.54
C GLY A 179 -11.29 8.04 -4.31
N ALA A 180 -12.35 7.97 -5.10
CA ALA A 180 -12.91 9.14 -5.75
C ALA A 180 -13.29 10.20 -4.69
N GLY A 181 -12.57 11.33 -4.72
CA GLY A 181 -12.75 12.45 -3.80
C GLY A 181 -13.24 13.72 -4.49
N TRP A 182 -13.14 14.84 -3.79
CA TRP A 182 -13.44 16.16 -4.32
C TRP A 182 -12.61 16.46 -5.60
N PRO A 183 -13.20 17.10 -6.63
CA PRO A 183 -14.59 17.55 -6.73
C PRO A 183 -15.56 16.50 -7.31
N TYR A 184 -15.06 15.34 -7.73
CA TYR A 184 -15.80 14.35 -8.51
C TYR A 184 -16.32 13.18 -7.67
N CYS A 185 -17.09 13.49 -6.63
CA CYS A 185 -17.69 12.51 -5.74
C CYS A 185 -19.09 12.94 -5.28
N PRO A 186 -19.85 12.07 -4.58
CA PRO A 186 -21.11 12.46 -3.96
C PRO A 186 -20.92 13.55 -2.89
N LEU A 187 -21.08 14.82 -3.25
CA LEU A 187 -20.80 15.96 -2.36
C LEU A 187 -21.65 15.97 -1.08
N ARG A 188 -22.86 15.42 -1.12
CA ARG A 188 -23.69 15.27 0.09
C ARG A 188 -23.12 14.29 1.09
N GLN A 189 -22.40 13.26 0.63
CA GLN A 189 -21.72 12.33 1.53
C GLN A 189 -20.43 12.94 2.09
N LEU A 190 -19.77 13.82 1.32
CA LEU A 190 -18.53 14.48 1.74
C LEU A 190 -18.76 15.66 2.70
N PHE A 191 -19.71 16.53 2.36
CA PHE A 191 -19.94 17.80 3.07
C PHE A 191 -21.33 17.93 3.72
N GLY A 192 -22.19 16.92 3.58
CA GLY A 192 -23.51 16.94 4.21
C GLY A 192 -23.46 16.72 5.71
N GLU A 193 -24.48 17.23 6.39
CA GLU A 193 -24.75 16.91 7.80
C GLU A 193 -25.31 15.50 7.92
N LEU A 194 -24.77 14.74 8.87
CA LEU A 194 -25.28 13.41 9.21
C LEU A 194 -26.32 13.50 10.34
N PRO A 195 -27.34 12.63 10.35
CA PRO A 195 -28.25 12.52 11.48
C PRO A 195 -27.49 12.23 12.78
N SER A 196 -27.96 12.76 13.92
CA SER A 196 -27.29 12.56 15.22
C SER A 196 -27.16 11.08 15.65
N ALA A 197 -27.99 10.20 15.10
CA ALA A 197 -27.95 8.75 15.34
C ALA A 197 -27.03 7.99 14.38
N ALA A 198 -26.43 8.65 13.38
CA ALA A 198 -25.52 8.00 12.46
C ALA A 198 -24.21 7.64 13.19
N PRO A 199 -23.64 6.45 12.95
CA PRO A 199 -22.33 6.12 13.48
C PRO A 199 -21.28 7.09 12.91
N PRO A 200 -20.23 7.44 13.68
CA PRO A 200 -19.20 8.35 13.23
C PRO A 200 -18.33 7.69 12.16
N ALA A 201 -18.77 7.68 10.90
CA ALA A 201 -18.04 7.13 9.76
C ALA A 201 -17.45 8.25 8.90
N GLY A 202 -16.15 8.18 8.62
CA GLY A 202 -15.49 9.09 7.68
C GLY A 202 -15.80 8.73 6.23
N PHE A 203 -15.51 9.65 5.30
CA PHE A 203 -15.76 9.45 3.87
C PHE A 203 -15.08 8.19 3.30
N PHE A 204 -13.91 7.82 3.82
CA PHE A 204 -13.13 6.66 3.37
C PHE A 204 -13.32 5.38 4.22
N ASP A 205 -14.31 5.33 5.13
CA ASP A 205 -14.52 4.20 6.04
C ASP A 205 -14.61 2.83 5.35
N GLY A 206 -15.25 2.77 4.18
CA GLY A 206 -15.34 1.52 3.41
C GLY A 206 -13.98 0.99 2.96
N ALA A 207 -13.08 1.88 2.52
CA ALA A 207 -11.72 1.52 2.12
C ALA A 207 -10.87 1.10 3.33
N GLU A 208 -11.03 1.76 4.48
CA GLU A 208 -10.41 1.35 5.76
C GLU A 208 -10.78 -0.10 6.11
N ARG A 209 -12.07 -0.47 6.01
CA ARG A 209 -12.55 -1.82 6.29
C ARG A 209 -12.03 -2.87 5.32
N VAL A 210 -12.05 -2.59 4.02
CA VAL A 210 -11.53 -3.52 3.00
C VAL A 210 -10.03 -3.77 3.20
N LEU A 211 -9.24 -2.71 3.39
CA LEU A 211 -7.80 -2.83 3.61
C LEU A 211 -7.46 -3.47 4.96
N GLY A 212 -8.23 -3.21 6.00
CA GLY A 212 -8.09 -3.90 7.29
C GLY A 212 -8.33 -5.41 7.19
N THR A 213 -9.39 -5.82 6.49
CA THR A 213 -9.66 -7.24 6.21
C THR A 213 -8.53 -7.89 5.41
N PHE A 214 -8.04 -7.20 4.36
CA PHE A 214 -6.87 -7.66 3.61
C PHE A 214 -5.62 -7.79 4.48
N LYS A 215 -5.26 -6.77 5.27
CA LYS A 215 -4.07 -6.78 6.15
C LYS A 215 -4.11 -7.99 7.09
N ARG A 216 -5.23 -8.19 7.81
CA ARG A 216 -5.37 -9.33 8.75
C ARG A 216 -5.24 -10.67 8.03
N ARG A 217 -5.84 -10.81 6.84
CA ARG A 217 -5.71 -12.04 6.05
C ARG A 217 -4.28 -12.28 5.59
N TYR A 218 -3.62 -11.25 5.04
CA TYR A 218 -2.25 -11.33 4.56
C TYR A 218 -1.28 -11.66 5.69
N GLU A 219 -1.43 -11.03 6.86
CA GLU A 219 -0.55 -11.26 8.01
C GLU A 219 -0.75 -12.64 8.64
N ARG A 220 -1.97 -13.19 8.61
CA ARG A 220 -2.21 -14.59 8.96
C ARG A 220 -1.47 -15.56 8.03
N GLU A 221 -1.39 -15.23 6.74
CA GLU A 221 -0.75 -16.08 5.72
C GLU A 221 0.79 -15.94 5.68
N ARG A 222 1.30 -14.71 5.84
CA ARG A 222 2.70 -14.33 5.57
C ARG A 222 3.48 -13.89 6.81
N GLY A 223 2.82 -13.83 7.96
CA GLY A 223 3.38 -13.34 9.23
C GLY A 223 3.08 -11.86 9.50
N PRO A 224 3.31 -11.40 10.74
CA PRO A 224 2.95 -10.05 11.18
C PRO A 224 3.77 -8.95 10.50
N ASP A 225 3.25 -7.72 10.55
CA ASP A 225 3.92 -6.48 10.14
C ASP A 225 4.42 -6.45 8.68
N ARG A 226 3.79 -7.24 7.80
CA ARG A 226 4.16 -7.31 6.38
C ARG A 226 3.48 -6.27 5.49
N VAL A 227 2.37 -5.69 5.94
CA VAL A 227 1.57 -4.73 5.18
C VAL A 227 1.38 -3.47 6.01
N GLN A 228 1.75 -2.31 5.45
CA GLN A 228 1.60 -1.01 6.11
C GLN A 228 0.40 -0.26 5.52
N LEU A 229 -0.44 0.31 6.38
CA LEU A 229 -1.63 1.07 5.97
C LEU A 229 -1.50 2.56 6.31
N LEU A 230 -1.54 3.41 5.29
CA LEU A 230 -1.61 4.87 5.44
C LEU A 230 -3.09 5.29 5.40
N LEU A 231 -3.62 5.71 6.53
CA LEU A 231 -5.03 6.07 6.68
C LEU A 231 -5.26 7.55 6.36
N LYS A 232 -6.51 7.93 6.10
CA LYS A 232 -6.86 9.30 5.68
C LYS A 232 -8.00 9.89 6.49
N LEU A 233 -7.68 10.91 7.27
CA LEU A 233 -8.62 11.74 8.01
C LEU A 233 -8.95 13.00 7.17
N ALA A 234 -10.20 13.11 6.75
CA ALA A 234 -10.74 14.26 6.03
C ALA A 234 -11.98 14.80 6.78
N PRO A 235 -11.78 15.59 7.85
CA PRO A 235 -12.90 16.07 8.67
C PRO A 235 -13.76 17.06 7.88
N ASN A 236 -15.08 17.00 8.07
CA ASN A 236 -15.97 18.02 7.50
C ASN A 236 -15.95 19.28 8.39
N VAL A 237 -15.00 20.17 8.09
CA VAL A 237 -14.76 21.42 8.83
C VAL A 237 -15.87 22.46 8.67
N PHE A 238 -16.85 22.20 7.80
CA PHE A 238 -17.96 23.10 7.50
C PHE A 238 -19.25 22.76 8.27
N THR A 239 -19.23 21.73 9.12
CA THR A 239 -20.42 21.33 9.90
C THR A 239 -20.69 22.26 11.09
N ASP A 240 -21.96 22.33 11.49
CA ASP A 240 -22.37 23.05 12.69
C ASP A 240 -21.71 22.47 13.95
N ALA A 241 -21.57 21.14 13.99
CA ALA A 241 -20.87 20.44 15.08
C ALA A 241 -19.39 20.86 15.18
N TRP A 242 -18.72 21.04 14.05
CA TRP A 242 -17.34 21.53 14.01
C TRP A 242 -17.23 22.96 14.53
N ALA A 243 -18.10 23.86 14.03
CA ALA A 243 -18.11 25.26 14.42
C ALA A 243 -18.44 25.46 15.91
N THR A 244 -19.34 24.64 16.48
CA THR A 244 -19.76 24.74 17.88
C THR A 244 -18.83 24.02 18.86
N GLY A 245 -18.19 22.93 18.45
CA GLY A 245 -17.33 22.11 19.31
C GLY A 245 -15.97 22.74 19.64
N GLY A 246 -15.48 23.66 18.79
CA GLY A 246 -14.18 24.30 18.96
C GLY A 246 -13.00 23.31 19.07
N PRO A 247 -11.87 23.71 19.69
CA PRO A 247 -10.69 22.85 19.82
C PRO A 247 -10.95 21.52 20.54
N THR A 248 -11.80 21.52 21.58
CA THR A 248 -12.15 20.30 22.34
C THR A 248 -12.98 19.33 21.48
N GLY A 249 -13.95 19.84 20.73
CA GLY A 249 -14.73 19.03 19.79
C GLY A 249 -13.87 18.44 18.68
N ALA A 250 -12.92 19.22 18.15
CA ALA A 250 -11.95 18.74 17.16
C ALA A 250 -11.09 17.59 17.72
N ALA A 251 -10.58 17.72 18.95
CA ALA A 251 -9.81 16.66 19.59
C ALA A 251 -10.64 15.38 19.80
N ALA A 252 -11.87 15.50 20.29
CA ALA A 252 -12.78 14.37 20.46
C ALA A 252 -13.12 13.67 19.13
N ALA A 253 -13.30 14.44 18.05
CA ALA A 253 -13.53 13.89 16.72
C ALA A 253 -12.31 13.10 16.18
N VAL A 254 -11.10 13.59 16.44
CA VAL A 254 -9.85 12.88 16.09
C VAL A 254 -9.74 11.57 16.86
N GLU A 255 -10.00 11.57 18.16
CA GLU A 255 -9.96 10.36 18.99
C GLU A 255 -10.97 9.32 18.54
N ALA A 256 -12.22 9.75 18.28
CA ALA A 256 -13.27 8.88 17.75
C ALA A 256 -12.91 8.30 16.38
N TYR A 257 -12.29 9.11 15.50
CA TYR A 257 -11.77 8.63 14.22
C TYR A 257 -10.71 7.55 14.41
N VAL A 258 -9.70 7.81 15.24
CA VAL A 258 -8.57 6.89 15.46
C VAL A 258 -9.06 5.57 16.04
N GLU A 259 -9.98 5.58 17.00
CA GLU A 259 -10.49 4.33 17.59
C GLU A 259 -11.32 3.51 16.59
N ARG A 260 -12.19 4.17 15.81
CA ARG A 260 -12.91 3.47 14.73
C ARG A 260 -11.94 2.89 13.70
N ALA A 261 -10.95 3.66 13.26
CA ALA A 261 -9.99 3.22 12.26
C ALA A 261 -9.16 2.04 12.77
N ARG A 262 -8.78 2.03 14.06
CA ARG A 262 -8.18 0.85 14.72
C ARG A 262 -9.08 -0.37 14.64
N SER A 263 -10.37 -0.22 14.90
CA SER A 263 -11.33 -1.33 14.78
C SER A 263 -11.44 -1.83 13.34
N ASN A 264 -11.45 -0.93 12.35
CA ASN A 264 -11.47 -1.30 10.93
C ASN A 264 -10.21 -2.11 10.54
N VAL A 265 -9.03 -1.66 10.99
CA VAL A 265 -7.73 -2.26 10.65
C VAL A 265 -7.47 -3.56 11.42
N TYR A 266 -7.71 -3.57 12.73
CA TYR A 266 -7.33 -4.67 13.63
C TYR A 266 -8.49 -5.59 13.99
N GLY A 267 -9.73 -5.26 13.62
CA GLY A 267 -10.94 -6.00 13.99
C GLY A 267 -11.61 -5.43 15.24
N ALA A 268 -12.82 -5.91 15.53
CA ALA A 268 -13.64 -5.40 16.64
C ALA A 268 -13.01 -5.60 18.03
N GLU A 269 -12.29 -6.71 18.22
CA GLU A 269 -11.56 -7.02 19.45
C GLU A 269 -10.25 -6.22 19.57
N GLY A 270 -9.82 -5.58 18.46
CA GLY A 270 -8.52 -4.93 18.36
C GLY A 270 -7.36 -5.91 18.37
N LEU A 271 -6.14 -5.37 18.34
CA LEU A 271 -4.92 -6.12 18.62
C LEU A 271 -4.17 -5.44 19.76
N THR A 272 -3.68 -6.27 20.67
CA THR A 272 -2.80 -5.86 21.76
C THR A 272 -1.48 -6.59 21.69
N THR A 273 -0.44 -5.95 22.22
CA THR A 273 0.84 -6.57 22.51
C THR A 273 0.66 -7.68 23.57
N PRO A 274 1.64 -8.58 23.74
CA PRO A 274 1.61 -9.58 24.81
C PRO A 274 1.40 -8.98 26.21
N GLU A 275 1.84 -7.73 26.42
CA GLU A 275 1.69 -6.96 27.65
C GLU A 275 0.29 -6.32 27.80
N GLY A 276 -0.62 -6.54 26.85
CA GLY A 276 -1.98 -6.00 26.87
C GLY A 276 -2.09 -4.56 26.35
N LEU A 277 -1.01 -3.98 25.83
CA LEU A 277 -1.04 -2.61 25.28
C LEU A 277 -1.60 -2.60 23.85
N PRO A 278 -2.44 -1.62 23.49
CA PRO A 278 -3.03 -1.46 22.17
C PRO A 278 -1.98 -1.22 21.06
N LEU A 279 -2.06 -1.95 19.94
CA LEU A 279 -1.14 -1.74 18.80
C LEU A 279 -1.46 -0.42 18.07
N PRO A 280 -0.53 0.53 17.90
CA PRO A 280 -0.81 1.79 17.20
C PRO A 280 -1.07 1.57 15.70
N LEU A 281 -1.86 2.46 15.07
CA LEU A 281 -1.98 2.56 13.61
C LEU A 281 -0.66 3.05 12.99
N ASP A 282 -0.33 2.61 11.78
CA ASP A 282 0.94 2.96 11.13
C ASP A 282 1.06 4.47 10.87
N LEU A 283 0.07 5.07 10.20
CA LEU A 283 0.08 6.51 9.93
C LEU A 283 -1.33 7.03 9.65
N VAL A 284 -1.63 8.25 10.12
CA VAL A 284 -2.85 8.98 9.75
C VAL A 284 -2.47 10.24 8.95
N GLN A 285 -3.00 10.36 7.75
CA GLN A 285 -2.83 11.51 6.87
C GLN A 285 -4.00 12.49 7.06
N LEU A 286 -3.69 13.76 7.30
CA LEU A 286 -4.69 14.82 7.40
C LEU A 286 -4.90 15.52 6.05
N VAL A 287 -6.14 15.52 5.59
CA VAL A 287 -6.63 16.39 4.50
C VAL A 287 -7.30 17.60 5.13
N TRP A 288 -7.05 18.79 4.60
CA TRP A 288 -7.71 20.02 5.03
C TRP A 288 -8.38 20.72 3.87
N TRP A 289 -9.64 21.13 4.06
CA TRP A 289 -10.46 21.67 2.98
C TRP A 289 -10.26 23.17 2.75
N ASP A 290 -10.21 23.95 3.83
CA ASP A 290 -10.07 25.40 3.73
C ASP A 290 -9.36 25.96 4.99
N PHE A 291 -8.15 26.49 4.78
CA PHE A 291 -7.32 27.11 5.81
C PHE A 291 -7.83 28.49 6.26
N GLN A 292 -8.70 29.15 5.47
CA GLN A 292 -9.33 30.41 5.85
C GLN A 292 -10.58 30.17 6.70
N ALA A 293 -11.30 29.08 6.45
CA ALA A 293 -12.47 28.70 7.23
C ALA A 293 -12.12 28.20 8.64
N SER A 294 -11.03 27.43 8.77
CA SER A 294 -10.62 26.87 10.07
C SER A 294 -9.12 26.55 10.14
N ASP A 295 -8.55 26.67 11.35
CA ASP A 295 -7.15 26.33 11.65
C ASP A 295 -7.00 24.83 11.92
N PRO A 296 -6.10 24.10 11.21
CA PRO A 296 -5.85 22.69 11.46
C PRO A 296 -5.06 22.40 12.74
N LEU A 297 -4.47 23.41 13.40
CA LEU A 297 -3.57 23.20 14.53
C LEU A 297 -4.18 22.41 15.70
N PRO A 298 -5.44 22.65 16.14
CA PRO A 298 -6.06 21.82 17.19
C PRO A 298 -6.13 20.33 16.82
N VAL A 299 -6.44 20.02 15.57
CA VAL A 299 -6.50 18.65 15.04
C VAL A 299 -5.12 18.00 15.04
N LEU A 300 -4.12 18.75 14.56
CA LEU A 300 -2.74 18.29 14.52
C LEU A 300 -2.16 18.07 15.92
N LYS A 301 -2.53 18.89 16.91
CA LYS A 301 -2.14 18.70 18.30
C LYS A 301 -2.81 17.49 18.95
N ALA A 302 -4.08 17.21 18.62
CA ALA A 302 -4.74 15.98 19.04
C ALA A 302 -4.05 14.74 18.43
N LEU A 303 -3.75 14.77 17.13
CA LEU A 303 -2.98 13.70 16.47
C LEU A 303 -1.57 13.54 17.10
N GLN A 304 -0.88 14.64 17.40
CA GLN A 304 0.43 14.61 18.06
C GLN A 304 0.36 13.94 19.43
N ARG A 305 -0.68 14.25 20.23
CA ARG A 305 -0.92 13.59 21.52
C ARG A 305 -1.10 12.08 21.33
N LEU A 306 -1.93 11.67 20.37
CA LEU A 306 -2.15 10.25 20.05
C LEU A 306 -0.93 9.55 19.45
N ALA A 307 0.04 10.30 18.92
CA ALA A 307 1.29 9.76 18.38
C ALA A 307 2.39 9.58 19.45
N THR A 308 2.15 10.05 20.67
CA THR A 308 3.16 10.10 21.74
C THR A 308 2.69 9.30 22.95
N ASP A 309 3.56 8.45 23.49
CA ASP A 309 3.30 7.76 24.76
C ASP A 309 3.23 8.82 25.87
N GLN A 310 2.12 8.86 26.62
CA GLN A 310 1.98 9.76 27.76
C GLN A 310 2.67 9.14 28.97
N LEU A 311 3.54 9.91 29.62
CA LEU A 311 4.43 9.43 30.68
C LEU A 311 4.11 10.14 32.00
N GLU A 312 4.13 9.40 33.10
CA GLU A 312 4.17 9.95 34.46
C GLU A 312 5.43 9.46 35.17
N VAL A 313 5.97 10.30 36.05
CA VAL A 313 7.13 9.95 36.89
C VAL A 313 6.61 9.69 38.29
N ASN A 314 6.89 8.50 38.82
CA ASN A 314 6.68 8.23 40.23
C ASN A 314 7.69 9.04 41.04
N GLU A 315 7.22 10.04 41.79
CA GLU A 315 8.08 10.95 42.55
C GLU A 315 8.87 10.26 43.68
N GLU A 316 8.40 9.12 44.19
CA GLU A 316 9.07 8.38 45.27
C GLU A 316 10.17 7.45 44.74
N THR A 317 9.94 6.78 43.61
CA THR A 317 10.87 5.79 43.04
C THR A 317 11.73 6.33 41.89
N GLY A 318 11.34 7.46 41.29
CA GLY A 318 11.93 8.01 40.07
C GLY A 318 11.58 7.23 38.80
N GLU A 319 10.67 6.25 38.89
CA GLU A 319 10.29 5.39 37.77
C GLU A 319 9.38 6.13 36.78
N VAL A 320 9.65 5.97 35.47
CA VAL A 320 8.83 6.54 34.40
C VAL A 320 7.85 5.47 33.92
N VAL A 321 6.56 5.73 34.03
CA VAL A 321 5.49 4.81 33.65
C VAL A 321 4.70 5.41 32.49
N VAL A 322 4.39 4.59 31.48
CA VAL A 322 3.47 4.97 30.41
C VAL A 322 2.04 4.91 30.96
N THR A 323 1.35 6.04 31.02
CA THR A 323 -0.04 6.12 31.47
C THR A 323 -1.03 5.94 30.33
N GLU A 324 -0.72 6.50 29.16
CA GLU A 324 -1.49 6.29 27.94
C GLU A 324 -0.55 5.91 26.79
N PRO A 325 -0.60 4.68 26.29
CA PRO A 325 0.18 4.29 25.12
C PRO A 325 -0.34 4.98 23.87
N ARG A 326 0.58 5.30 22.96
CA ARG A 326 0.28 5.91 21.66
C ARG A 326 -0.68 5.04 20.85
N ARG A 327 -1.53 5.70 20.07
CA ARG A 327 -2.55 5.07 19.22
C ARG A 327 -2.25 5.15 17.73
N ILE A 328 -1.34 6.03 17.32
CA ILE A 328 -0.81 6.15 15.97
C ILE A 328 0.72 6.24 16.03
N ARG A 329 1.44 5.83 14.98
CA ARG A 329 2.91 5.94 14.95
C ARG A 329 3.40 7.23 14.31
N GLY A 330 2.64 7.81 13.37
CA GLY A 330 3.01 9.06 12.73
C GLY A 330 1.85 9.81 12.07
N ILE A 331 2.18 11.01 11.60
CA ILE A 331 1.25 11.99 11.03
C ILE A 331 1.71 12.37 9.64
N GLY A 332 0.84 12.22 8.66
CA GLY A 332 1.05 12.71 7.30
C GLY A 332 0.15 13.91 6.99
N LEU A 333 0.52 14.70 5.99
CA LEU A 333 -0.31 15.79 5.46
C LEU A 333 -0.60 15.55 3.98
N VAL A 334 -1.77 15.98 3.50
CA VAL A 334 -2.16 15.87 2.10
C VAL A 334 -2.43 17.27 1.54
N ASP A 335 -1.69 17.65 0.51
CA ASP A 335 -1.85 18.91 -0.24
C ASP A 335 -1.75 20.20 0.58
N PHE A 336 -1.02 20.16 1.70
CA PHE A 336 -0.72 21.37 2.45
C PHE A 336 0.19 22.29 1.61
N PRO A 337 -0.21 23.56 1.36
CA PRO A 337 0.67 24.54 0.73
C PRO A 337 1.96 24.72 1.55
N ALA A 338 3.06 25.08 0.89
CA ALA A 338 4.37 25.17 1.53
C ALA A 338 4.39 26.07 2.77
N GLU A 339 3.68 27.20 2.75
CA GLU A 339 3.57 28.10 3.92
C GLU A 339 2.83 27.45 5.09
N GLN A 340 1.76 26.70 4.82
CA GLN A 340 1.00 25.99 5.85
C GLN A 340 1.82 24.83 6.44
N LEU A 341 2.49 24.05 5.59
CA LEU A 341 3.42 23.00 6.03
C LEU A 341 4.50 23.57 6.95
N LYS A 342 5.11 24.71 6.57
CA LYS A 342 6.12 25.39 7.38
C LYS A 342 5.57 25.85 8.73
N ALA A 343 4.36 26.41 8.76
CA ALA A 343 3.71 26.83 10.00
C ALA A 343 3.47 25.64 10.94
N VAL A 344 3.02 24.50 10.41
CA VAL A 344 2.83 23.26 11.19
C VAL A 344 4.15 22.74 11.77
N ILE A 345 5.22 22.73 10.97
CA ILE A 345 6.57 22.36 11.44
C ILE A 345 7.03 23.30 12.56
N GLN A 346 6.84 24.61 12.39
CA GLN A 346 7.19 25.62 13.40
C GLN A 346 6.38 25.48 14.69
N ALA A 347 5.15 24.97 14.60
CA ALA A 347 4.33 24.64 15.76
C ALA A 347 4.79 23.35 16.49
N GLY A 348 5.84 22.68 16.01
CA GLY A 348 6.43 21.50 16.65
C GLY A 348 5.62 20.21 16.49
N VAL A 349 4.81 20.10 15.43
CA VAL A 349 4.10 18.86 15.09
C VAL A 349 5.04 17.94 14.29
N PRO A 350 5.23 16.66 14.68
CA PRO A 350 6.18 15.76 14.02
C PRO A 350 5.58 15.19 12.72
N ILE A 351 5.75 15.92 11.61
CA ILE A 351 5.28 15.48 10.29
C ILE A 351 6.22 14.42 9.71
N THR A 352 5.66 13.26 9.41
CA THR A 352 6.38 12.08 8.89
C THR A 352 6.51 12.11 7.37
N CYS A 353 5.40 12.38 6.68
CA CYS A 353 5.36 12.45 5.23
C CYS A 353 4.34 13.48 4.73
N VAL A 354 4.53 13.94 3.50
CA VAL A 354 3.59 14.83 2.82
C VAL A 354 3.22 14.23 1.47
N GLN A 355 1.93 14.12 1.21
CA GLN A 355 1.40 13.72 -0.09
C GLN A 355 1.09 14.96 -0.92
N VAL A 356 1.56 14.98 -2.17
CA VAL A 356 1.31 16.05 -3.14
C VAL A 356 1.06 15.46 -4.53
N GLU A 357 0.43 16.24 -5.40
CA GLU A 357 0.46 15.99 -6.84
C GLU A 357 1.76 16.52 -7.43
N HIS A 358 2.55 15.64 -8.04
CA HIS A 358 3.80 16.00 -8.69
C HIS A 358 4.10 15.00 -9.79
N SER A 359 4.09 15.43 -11.05
CA SER A 359 4.32 14.57 -12.20
C SER A 359 5.24 15.24 -13.21
N VAL A 360 5.63 14.50 -14.25
CA VAL A 360 6.51 15.03 -15.29
C VAL A 360 5.93 16.27 -15.97
N CYS A 361 4.59 16.38 -16.03
CA CYS A 361 3.86 17.51 -16.63
C CYS A 361 3.34 18.53 -15.60
N VAL A 362 3.13 18.13 -14.33
CA VAL A 362 2.52 18.98 -13.29
C VAL A 362 3.51 19.17 -12.13
N ARG A 363 4.10 20.38 -12.01
CA ARG A 363 5.20 20.66 -11.07
C ARG A 363 4.92 21.78 -10.05
N SER A 364 3.66 22.18 -9.88
CA SER A 364 3.25 23.28 -9.00
C SER A 364 3.65 23.07 -7.52
N SER A 365 3.82 21.82 -7.08
CA SER A 365 4.23 21.45 -5.72
C SER A 365 5.75 21.52 -5.45
N ALA A 366 6.58 22.00 -6.38
CA ALA A 366 8.05 22.02 -6.24
C ALA A 366 8.56 22.74 -4.97
N ALA A 367 7.85 23.77 -4.51
CA ALA A 367 8.18 24.46 -3.26
C ALA A 367 8.01 23.54 -2.03
N VAL A 368 7.00 22.67 -2.03
CA VAL A 368 6.77 21.67 -0.97
C VAL A 368 7.87 20.62 -0.99
N LEU A 369 8.27 20.13 -2.16
CA LEU A 369 9.39 19.17 -2.28
C LEU A 369 10.69 19.76 -1.72
N THR A 370 11.01 21.01 -2.08
CA THR A 370 12.19 21.72 -1.58
C THR A 370 12.16 21.87 -0.04
N LEU A 371 10.97 22.17 0.50
CA LEU A 371 10.78 22.29 1.94
C LEU A 371 10.94 20.93 2.65
N CYS A 372 10.29 19.89 2.15
CA CYS A 372 10.38 18.54 2.69
C CYS A 372 11.83 18.01 2.68
N ALA A 373 12.56 18.23 1.59
CA ALA A 373 13.97 17.87 1.49
C ALA A 373 14.83 18.56 2.57
N ARG A 374 14.58 19.85 2.86
CA ARG A 374 15.29 20.59 3.91
C ARG A 374 15.03 20.03 5.31
N TYR A 375 13.82 19.55 5.57
CA TYR A 375 13.40 19.03 6.88
C TYR A 375 13.51 17.50 7.01
N GLY A 376 13.98 16.80 5.97
CA GLY A 376 14.07 15.33 5.98
C GLY A 376 12.70 14.63 5.97
N ILE A 377 11.67 15.28 5.44
CA ILE A 377 10.30 14.74 5.39
C ILE A 377 10.10 14.01 4.06
N LYS A 378 9.51 12.81 4.09
CA LYS A 378 9.27 12.01 2.88
C LYS A 378 8.12 12.58 2.07
N VAL A 379 8.22 12.51 0.74
CA VAL A 379 7.19 12.99 -0.18
C VAL A 379 6.55 11.82 -0.92
N LEU A 380 5.22 11.70 -0.84
CA LEU A 380 4.44 10.74 -1.62
C LEU A 380 3.82 11.49 -2.81
N ALA A 381 4.25 11.16 -4.04
CA ALA A 381 3.83 11.88 -5.24
C ALA A 381 2.74 11.12 -5.99
N ARG A 382 1.52 11.66 -6.00
CA ARG A 382 0.42 11.15 -6.83
C ARG A 382 0.46 11.77 -8.23
N GLY A 383 -0.29 11.17 -9.15
CA GLY A 383 -0.53 11.72 -10.48
C GLY A 383 0.60 11.46 -11.48
N GLY A 384 1.56 10.57 -11.17
CA GLY A 384 2.71 10.27 -12.03
C GLY A 384 2.32 9.92 -13.47
N THR A 385 1.27 9.12 -13.65
CA THR A 385 0.74 8.70 -14.97
C THR A 385 -0.50 9.48 -15.43
N LEU A 386 -0.84 10.58 -14.74
CA LEU A 386 -2.03 11.40 -15.00
C LEU A 386 -3.33 10.57 -15.06
N GLY A 387 -3.52 9.69 -14.07
CA GLY A 387 -4.70 8.83 -13.95
C GLY A 387 -4.78 7.70 -15.00
N GLY A 388 -3.68 7.43 -15.72
CA GLY A 388 -3.58 6.43 -16.79
C GLY A 388 -3.46 7.02 -18.20
N LEU A 389 -3.53 8.36 -18.33
CA LEU A 389 -3.40 9.04 -19.62
C LEU A 389 -2.00 8.91 -20.25
N LEU A 390 -0.96 8.71 -19.44
CA LEU A 390 0.39 8.41 -19.94
C LEU A 390 0.55 6.92 -20.29
N SER A 391 -0.24 6.45 -21.25
CA SER A 391 -0.21 5.07 -21.75
C SER A 391 -0.35 5.01 -23.27
N ASP A 392 0.10 3.91 -23.87
CA ASP A 392 0.06 3.70 -25.33
C ASP A 392 -1.33 3.90 -25.94
N LYS A 393 -2.38 3.58 -25.17
CA LYS A 393 -3.78 3.69 -25.60
C LYS A 393 -4.17 5.09 -26.07
N TYR A 394 -3.62 6.13 -25.43
CA TYR A 394 -4.04 7.51 -25.70
C TYR A 394 -3.19 8.22 -26.74
N LEU A 395 -2.12 7.60 -27.24
CA LEU A 395 -1.27 8.21 -28.27
C LEU A 395 -2.03 8.34 -29.59
N GLY A 396 -2.17 9.57 -30.09
CA GLY A 396 -2.95 9.90 -31.29
C GLY A 396 -4.46 9.75 -31.13
N ALA A 397 -4.96 9.43 -29.94
CA ALA A 397 -6.38 9.25 -29.67
C ALA A 397 -7.08 10.61 -29.40
N PRO A 398 -8.40 10.71 -29.61
CA PRO A 398 -9.18 11.85 -29.12
C PRO A 398 -9.26 11.84 -27.58
N PRO A 399 -9.56 12.99 -26.93
CA PRO A 399 -9.80 13.05 -25.49
C PRO A 399 -10.91 12.08 -25.06
N PRO A 400 -10.81 11.48 -23.86
CA PRO A 400 -11.87 10.65 -23.32
C PRO A 400 -13.14 11.46 -23.03
N ASP A 401 -14.30 10.81 -23.11
CA ASP A 401 -15.61 11.41 -22.89
C ASP A 401 -16.17 10.98 -21.52
N PRO A 402 -16.44 11.91 -20.58
CA PRO A 402 -17.00 11.58 -19.27
C PRO A 402 -18.32 10.83 -19.32
N VAL A 403 -19.13 11.03 -20.37
CA VAL A 403 -20.45 10.39 -20.51
C VAL A 403 -20.29 8.93 -20.95
N LYS A 404 -19.34 8.65 -21.85
CA LYS A 404 -19.03 7.27 -22.27
C LYS A 404 -18.27 6.51 -21.19
N GLY A 405 -17.52 7.23 -20.36
CA GLY A 405 -16.59 6.67 -19.40
C GLY A 405 -15.36 6.06 -20.07
N ASP A 406 -14.35 5.77 -19.26
CA ASP A 406 -13.18 5.03 -19.68
C ASP A 406 -12.65 4.20 -18.50
N PRO A 407 -12.78 2.87 -18.53
CA PRO A 407 -12.42 2.02 -17.40
C PRO A 407 -10.91 1.80 -17.24
N ASP A 408 -10.08 2.31 -18.15
CA ASP A 408 -8.62 2.29 -17.99
C ASP A 408 -8.09 3.51 -17.21
N LEU A 409 -8.93 4.54 -17.03
CA LEU A 409 -8.64 5.74 -16.24
C LEU A 409 -9.20 5.64 -14.82
N ASP A 410 -8.53 6.29 -13.87
CA ASP A 410 -9.00 6.39 -12.48
C ASP A 410 -10.35 7.12 -12.40
N SER A 411 -10.42 8.27 -13.09
CA SER A 411 -11.59 9.14 -13.16
C SER A 411 -11.47 10.02 -14.40
N VAL A 412 -12.37 9.85 -15.37
CA VAL A 412 -12.35 10.64 -16.61
C VAL A 412 -12.42 12.15 -16.35
N PRO A 413 -13.32 12.67 -15.49
CA PRO A 413 -13.36 14.10 -15.18
C PRO A 413 -12.05 14.63 -14.58
N ALA A 414 -11.47 13.92 -13.60
CA ALA A 414 -10.20 14.33 -13.00
C ALA A 414 -9.04 14.31 -14.00
N CYS A 415 -9.02 13.33 -14.91
CA CYS A 415 -8.05 13.27 -16.00
C CYS A 415 -8.16 14.47 -16.94
N LEU A 416 -9.38 14.90 -17.28
CA LEU A 416 -9.59 16.08 -18.13
C LEU A 416 -9.19 17.38 -17.44
N ASP A 417 -9.38 17.50 -16.12
CA ASP A 417 -8.86 18.64 -15.35
C ASP A 417 -7.34 18.71 -15.38
N MET A 418 -6.66 17.58 -15.18
CA MET A 418 -5.20 17.52 -15.31
C MET A 418 -4.76 17.95 -16.72
N VAL A 419 -5.48 17.51 -17.77
CA VAL A 419 -5.22 17.94 -19.14
C VAL A 419 -5.39 19.46 -19.30
N ASN A 420 -6.43 20.04 -18.72
CA ASN A 420 -6.66 21.48 -18.75
C ASN A 420 -5.50 22.23 -18.05
N ASN A 421 -5.04 21.73 -16.90
CA ASN A 421 -3.90 22.31 -16.16
C ASN A 421 -2.58 22.25 -16.96
N ILE A 422 -2.39 21.21 -17.76
CA ILE A 422 -1.23 21.06 -18.67
C ILE A 422 -1.31 22.02 -19.87
N GLY A 423 -2.48 22.60 -20.16
CA GLY A 423 -2.69 23.49 -21.31
C GLY A 423 -3.40 22.84 -22.50
N GLY A 424 -4.11 21.72 -22.26
CA GLY A 424 -5.00 21.08 -23.22
C GLY A 424 -4.45 19.79 -23.84
N TRP A 425 -5.33 19.07 -24.54
CA TRP A 425 -5.04 17.73 -25.07
C TRP A 425 -3.84 17.67 -26.02
N SER A 426 -3.66 18.69 -26.87
CA SER A 426 -2.50 18.76 -27.77
C SER A 426 -1.18 18.74 -27.00
N LYS A 427 -1.10 19.46 -25.86
CA LYS A 427 0.10 19.48 -25.02
C LYS A 427 0.35 18.14 -24.34
N LEU A 428 -0.71 17.45 -23.92
CA LEU A 428 -0.59 16.07 -23.45
C LEU A 428 -0.04 15.16 -24.55
N GLN A 429 -0.52 15.27 -25.80
CA GLN A 429 -0.04 14.45 -26.91
C GLN A 429 1.44 14.71 -27.24
N ASP A 430 1.87 15.97 -27.21
CA ASP A 430 3.29 16.33 -27.36
C ASP A 430 4.13 15.66 -26.27
N ALA A 431 3.69 15.76 -25.01
CA ALA A 431 4.38 15.16 -23.87
C ALA A 431 4.40 13.62 -23.95
N LEU A 432 3.27 12.99 -24.27
CA LEU A 432 3.16 11.55 -24.42
C LEU A 432 4.04 11.02 -25.56
N THR A 433 4.19 11.78 -26.65
CA THR A 433 5.11 11.43 -27.75
C THR A 433 6.56 11.40 -27.27
N VAL A 434 6.99 12.40 -26.48
CA VAL A 434 8.34 12.43 -25.89
C VAL A 434 8.54 11.27 -24.91
N VAL A 435 7.60 11.08 -23.98
CA VAL A 435 7.65 9.99 -22.99
C VAL A 435 7.71 8.63 -23.69
N LYS A 436 6.90 8.43 -24.75
CA LYS A 436 6.91 7.20 -25.55
C LYS A 436 8.25 6.98 -26.26
N GLY A 437 8.84 8.02 -26.84
CA GLY A 437 10.15 7.94 -27.48
C GLY A 437 11.26 7.50 -26.50
N ILE A 438 11.22 8.01 -25.28
CA ILE A 438 12.14 7.60 -24.20
C ILE A 438 11.86 6.16 -23.76
N ALA A 439 10.59 5.79 -23.60
CA ALA A 439 10.19 4.45 -23.23
C ALA A 439 10.69 3.41 -24.26
N ASP A 440 10.55 3.71 -25.56
CA ASP A 440 11.03 2.86 -26.66
C ASP A 440 12.55 2.72 -26.67
N LYS A 441 13.27 3.83 -26.45
CA LYS A 441 14.74 3.83 -26.35
C LYS A 441 15.25 2.85 -25.30
N HIS A 442 14.54 2.74 -24.17
CA HIS A 442 14.93 1.88 -23.04
C HIS A 442 14.16 0.56 -22.95
N SER A 443 13.27 0.29 -23.91
CA SER A 443 12.42 -0.92 -23.92
C SER A 443 11.59 -1.11 -22.64
N VAL A 444 11.04 -0.01 -22.12
CA VAL A 444 10.16 0.02 -20.95
C VAL A 444 8.79 0.58 -21.32
N ARG A 445 7.85 0.57 -20.37
CA ARG A 445 6.52 1.19 -20.57
C ARG A 445 6.58 2.71 -20.42
N PRO A 446 5.72 3.49 -21.11
CA PRO A 446 5.59 4.93 -20.89
C PRO A 446 5.31 5.30 -19.44
N GLU A 447 4.50 4.50 -18.76
CA GLU A 447 4.19 4.64 -17.33
C GLU A 447 5.47 4.54 -16.49
N THR A 448 6.36 3.60 -16.80
CA THR A 448 7.63 3.38 -16.08
C THR A 448 8.56 4.58 -16.21
N VAL A 449 8.62 5.27 -17.36
CA VAL A 449 9.40 6.51 -17.52
C VAL A 449 8.89 7.60 -16.58
N ALA A 450 7.59 7.81 -16.51
CA ALA A 450 6.99 8.84 -15.66
C ALA A 450 7.19 8.53 -14.16
N LEU A 451 7.03 7.27 -13.76
CA LEU A 451 7.24 6.84 -12.38
C LEU A 451 8.74 6.90 -11.99
N ARG A 452 9.65 6.53 -12.89
CA ARG A 452 11.09 6.65 -12.64
C ARG A 452 11.51 8.10 -12.45
N TRP A 453 10.96 9.01 -13.25
CA TRP A 453 11.19 10.44 -13.06
C TRP A 453 10.74 10.93 -11.67
N GLN A 454 9.58 10.47 -11.17
CA GLN A 454 9.14 10.80 -9.79
C GLN A 454 10.13 10.30 -8.73
N ILE A 455 10.67 9.09 -8.92
CA ILE A 455 11.69 8.51 -8.02
C ILE A 455 12.98 9.33 -8.07
N ASP A 456 13.42 9.74 -9.26
CA ASP A 456 14.66 10.49 -9.46
C ASP A 456 14.59 11.89 -8.81
N VAL A 457 13.40 12.51 -8.73
CA VAL A 457 13.18 13.76 -7.99
C VAL A 457 12.95 13.55 -6.49
N GLY A 458 13.22 12.35 -5.97
CA GLY A 458 13.21 12.04 -4.54
C GLY A 458 11.84 11.76 -3.94
N CYS A 459 10.82 11.53 -4.76
CA CYS A 459 9.47 11.18 -4.30
C CYS A 459 9.25 9.66 -4.31
N PHE A 460 8.33 9.20 -3.47
CA PHE A 460 7.78 7.85 -3.54
C PHE A 460 6.51 7.90 -4.40
N PRO A 461 6.47 7.24 -5.57
CA PRO A 461 5.28 7.25 -6.41
C PRO A 461 4.08 6.64 -5.69
N LEU A 462 2.94 7.32 -5.78
CA LEU A 462 1.65 6.85 -5.29
C LEU A 462 0.78 6.51 -6.50
N VAL A 463 0.58 5.22 -6.76
CA VAL A 463 -0.08 4.69 -7.97
C VAL A 463 -1.43 4.06 -7.64
N THR A 464 -2.43 4.30 -8.49
CA THR A 464 -3.80 3.81 -8.24
C THR A 464 -3.92 2.32 -8.56
N THR A 465 -4.40 1.53 -7.59
CA THR A 465 -4.64 0.09 -7.76
C THR A 465 -5.65 -0.19 -8.87
N ARG A 466 -5.43 -1.26 -9.65
CA ARG A 466 -6.37 -1.76 -10.67
C ARG A 466 -6.89 -3.14 -10.31
N TRP A 467 -8.08 -3.46 -10.82
CA TRP A 467 -8.88 -4.61 -10.36
C TRP A 467 -9.36 -5.51 -11.50
N GLY A 468 -9.75 -6.73 -11.15
CA GLY A 468 -10.31 -7.71 -12.08
C GLY A 468 -9.41 -7.96 -13.28
N GLN A 469 -9.94 -7.85 -14.49
CA GLN A 469 -9.16 -8.09 -15.72
C GLN A 469 -8.08 -7.03 -16.01
N ARG A 470 -8.04 -5.94 -15.24
CA ARG A 470 -7.10 -4.81 -15.43
C ARG A 470 -5.98 -4.77 -14.39
N VAL A 471 -5.83 -5.80 -13.55
CA VAL A 471 -4.69 -5.87 -12.63
C VAL A 471 -3.38 -5.61 -13.37
N TRP A 472 -2.46 -4.87 -12.72
CA TRP A 472 -1.16 -4.43 -13.26
C TRP A 472 -1.20 -3.40 -14.38
N ARG A 473 -2.38 -2.98 -14.84
CA ARG A 473 -2.51 -1.97 -15.91
C ARG A 473 -1.99 -0.59 -15.49
N GLN A 474 -1.91 -0.30 -14.18
CA GLN A 474 -1.31 0.93 -13.66
C GLN A 474 0.19 1.07 -13.97
N PHE A 475 0.84 -0.03 -14.38
CA PHE A 475 2.23 -0.06 -14.86
C PHE A 475 2.34 -0.37 -16.36
N GLY A 476 1.23 -0.30 -17.11
CA GLY A 476 1.21 -0.56 -18.55
C GLY A 476 1.16 -2.05 -18.95
N TYR A 477 0.96 -2.98 -18.01
CA TYR A 477 0.88 -4.42 -18.33
C TYR A 477 -0.56 -4.83 -18.70
N GLU A 478 -0.73 -5.41 -19.89
CA GLU A 478 -2.03 -5.82 -20.43
C GLU A 478 -2.27 -7.33 -20.32
N GLY A 479 -3.51 -7.71 -19.99
CA GLY A 479 -3.93 -9.13 -19.90
C GLY A 479 -3.26 -9.91 -18.78
N TRP A 480 -2.66 -9.23 -17.79
CA TRP A 480 -1.88 -9.83 -16.72
C TRP A 480 -2.72 -10.54 -15.64
N ALA A 481 -4.05 -10.54 -15.78
CA ALA A 481 -4.98 -11.23 -14.88
C ALA A 481 -4.91 -12.76 -14.99
N SER A 482 -4.40 -13.31 -16.09
CA SER A 482 -4.29 -14.76 -16.30
C SER A 482 -2.94 -15.30 -15.85
N ALA A 483 -2.96 -16.30 -14.97
CA ALA A 483 -1.77 -17.03 -14.53
C ALA A 483 -1.01 -17.66 -15.70
N GLN A 484 -1.71 -18.05 -16.78
CA GLN A 484 -1.07 -18.59 -17.99
C GLN A 484 -0.19 -17.56 -18.70
N ARG A 485 -0.57 -16.27 -18.62
CA ARG A 485 0.17 -15.17 -19.26
C ARG A 485 1.26 -14.62 -18.35
N ASN A 486 0.96 -14.45 -17.06
CA ASN A 486 1.90 -13.83 -16.11
C ASN A 486 2.91 -14.82 -15.52
N GLY A 487 2.62 -16.13 -15.48
CA GLY A 487 3.49 -17.14 -14.89
C GLY A 487 3.83 -16.90 -13.41
N GLY A 488 2.98 -16.19 -12.67
CA GLY A 488 3.21 -15.78 -11.28
C GLY A 488 4.18 -14.62 -11.09
N LYS A 489 4.59 -13.94 -12.17
CA LYS A 489 5.51 -12.79 -12.13
C LYS A 489 4.76 -11.47 -11.89
N PRO A 490 5.36 -10.53 -11.14
CA PRO A 490 4.87 -9.16 -11.04
C PRO A 490 4.70 -8.48 -12.41
N GLY A 491 3.65 -7.69 -12.57
CA GLY A 491 3.37 -6.93 -13.78
C GLY A 491 3.96 -5.51 -13.72
N VAL A 492 5.27 -5.40 -13.48
CA VAL A 492 5.99 -4.12 -13.35
C VAL A 492 7.42 -4.27 -13.90
N ASP A 493 7.97 -3.20 -14.46
CA ASP A 493 9.34 -3.18 -14.98
C ASP A 493 10.37 -3.17 -13.83
N ALA A 494 11.34 -4.08 -13.86
CA ALA A 494 12.42 -4.15 -12.86
C ALA A 494 13.28 -2.87 -12.80
N ALA A 495 13.38 -2.14 -13.91
CA ALA A 495 14.12 -0.89 -14.02
C ALA A 495 13.62 0.20 -13.04
N LEU A 496 12.36 0.10 -12.61
CA LEU A 496 11.76 1.05 -11.68
C LEU A 496 12.32 0.92 -10.25
N PHE A 497 12.80 -0.28 -9.88
CA PHE A 497 13.29 -0.58 -8.52
C PHE A 497 14.80 -0.45 -8.37
N GLN A 498 15.55 -0.32 -9.46
CA GLN A 498 17.00 -0.18 -9.41
C GLN A 498 17.42 1.08 -8.66
N VAL A 499 18.61 1.06 -8.06
CA VAL A 499 19.19 2.22 -7.39
C VAL A 499 19.47 3.31 -8.44
N GLU A 500 20.22 2.94 -9.48
CA GLU A 500 20.51 3.82 -10.60
C GLU A 500 19.29 4.03 -11.51
N SER A 501 19.18 5.23 -12.08
CA SER A 501 18.17 5.52 -13.08
C SER A 501 18.61 5.02 -14.44
N PHE A 502 17.66 4.47 -15.20
CA PHE A 502 17.89 4.15 -16.61
C PHE A 502 17.79 5.38 -17.51
N LEU A 503 17.27 6.51 -17.00
CA LEU A 503 17.15 7.75 -17.76
C LEU A 503 18.53 8.40 -17.89
N ASP A 504 18.94 8.69 -19.12
CA ASP A 504 20.19 9.41 -19.35
C ASP A 504 20.01 10.93 -19.35
N VAL A 505 21.11 11.66 -19.50
CA VAL A 505 21.14 13.13 -19.44
C VAL A 505 20.24 13.77 -20.50
N ASP A 506 20.12 13.18 -21.69
CA ASP A 506 19.29 13.72 -22.77
C ASP A 506 17.81 13.40 -22.53
N ASP A 507 17.50 12.25 -21.92
CA ASP A 507 16.14 11.93 -21.48
C ASP A 507 15.68 12.90 -20.40
N VAL A 508 16.50 13.12 -19.37
CA VAL A 508 16.21 14.07 -18.28
C VAL A 508 15.98 15.47 -18.85
N ARG A 509 16.82 15.95 -19.77
CA ARG A 509 16.65 17.26 -20.41
C ARG A 509 15.32 17.36 -21.18
N GLN A 510 14.94 16.31 -21.90
CA GLN A 510 13.66 16.27 -22.62
C GLN A 510 12.47 16.30 -21.66
N LEU A 511 12.51 15.49 -20.60
CA LEU A 511 11.46 15.46 -19.58
C LEU A 511 11.37 16.79 -18.82
N GLU A 512 12.49 17.43 -18.51
CA GLU A 512 12.53 18.75 -17.89
C GLU A 512 11.79 19.80 -18.72
N GLY A 513 11.93 19.73 -20.05
CA GLY A 513 11.27 20.61 -21.01
C GLY A 513 9.76 20.38 -21.19
N LEU A 514 9.18 19.32 -20.62
CA LEU A 514 7.73 19.04 -20.70
C LEU A 514 6.88 19.89 -19.75
N ALA A 515 7.47 20.45 -18.70
CA ALA A 515 6.72 21.23 -17.74
C ALA A 515 6.19 22.52 -18.37
N THR A 516 4.91 22.79 -18.16
CA THR A 516 4.40 24.15 -18.30
C THR A 516 4.91 24.98 -17.13
N VAL A 517 5.67 26.04 -17.44
CA VAL A 517 5.89 27.13 -16.50
C VAL A 517 4.53 27.81 -16.34
N GLN A 518 3.71 27.38 -15.36
CA GLN A 518 2.64 28.23 -14.88
C GLN A 518 3.31 29.31 -14.03
N ALA A 519 3.34 30.53 -14.57
CA ALA A 519 3.79 31.75 -13.91
C ALA A 519 2.82 32.17 -12.79
#